data_AF-A0A7S1LUV3-F1
#
_entry.id   AF-A0A7S1LUV3-F1
#
_cell.length_a   1.000
_cell.length_b   1.000
_cell.length_c   1.000
_cell.angle_alpha   90.00
_cell.angle_beta   90.00
_cell.angle_gamma   90.00
#
_symmetry.space_group_name_H-M   'P 1'
#
loop_
_entity.id
_entity.type
_entity.pdbx_description
1 polymer ?
#
loop_
_entity_poly.entity_id
_entity_poly.type
_entity_poly.pdbx_seq_one_letter_code
_entity_poly.pdbx_strand_id
1 'polypeptide(L)'
;GIFWQQLAGLGHDLGHSGVTHIFWLDHLIGSSLASLMGISTCWWKRNHNTHHVVCNSVENDPDIQHMPLLAVTPRVFEKPFWSTYYTKVVAMDSVARFLVSYQYIVFYPMMMLARFNLYAQSWIQLLAKEPIHYRRTEICALGFYMVWV
;
A
#
# COMPACT_ATOMS: atom_id res chain seq x y z
N GLY A 1 -13.14 -14.21 6.06
CA GLY A 1 -13.40 -13.35 4.90
C GLY A 1 -13.95 -12.01 5.33
N ILE A 2 -15.24 -11.96 5.72
CA ILE A 2 -15.95 -10.72 6.06
C ILE A 2 -15.25 -9.91 7.17
N PHE A 3 -14.83 -10.57 8.26
CA PHE A 3 -14.10 -9.91 9.36
C PHE A 3 -12.91 -9.07 8.85
N TRP A 4 -12.05 -9.65 8.01
CA TRP A 4 -10.87 -8.97 7.48
C TRP A 4 -11.21 -7.80 6.55
N GLN A 5 -12.28 -7.93 5.77
CA GLN A 5 -12.75 -6.86 4.88
C GLN A 5 -13.30 -5.67 5.68
N GLN A 6 -14.10 -5.94 6.72
CA GLN A 6 -14.62 -4.90 7.60
C GLN A 6 -13.51 -4.23 8.40
N LEU A 7 -12.53 -5.01 8.88
CA LEU A 7 -11.35 -4.49 9.57
C LEU A 7 -10.53 -3.55 8.68
N ALA A 8 -10.37 -3.88 7.40
CA ALA A 8 -9.69 -3.03 6.42
C ALA A 8 -10.42 -1.69 6.23
N GLY A 9 -11.75 -1.72 6.10
CA GLY A 9 -12.59 -0.52 5.99
C GLY A 9 -12.50 0.37 7.24
N LEU A 10 -12.63 -0.24 8.43
CA LEU A 10 -12.46 0.49 9.70
C LEU A 10 -11.05 1.08 9.83
N GLY A 11 -10.02 0.33 9.44
CA GLY A 11 -8.64 0.80 9.42
C GLY A 11 -8.43 2.00 8.48
N HIS A 12 -9.10 2.02 7.32
CA HIS A 12 -9.10 3.16 6.41
C HIS A 12 -9.69 4.40 7.08
N ASP A 13 -10.87 4.28 7.70
CA ASP A 13 -11.56 5.41 8.34
C ASP A 13 -10.77 5.96 9.53
N LEU A 14 -10.16 5.07 10.34
CA LEU A 14 -9.24 5.45 11.41
C LEU A 14 -7.97 6.14 10.85
N GLY A 15 -7.46 5.66 9.72
CA GLY A 15 -6.31 6.28 9.03
C GLY A 15 -6.56 7.73 8.61
N HIS A 16 -7.81 8.06 8.28
CA HIS A 16 -8.26 9.42 7.96
C HIS A 16 -8.69 10.25 9.17
N SER A 17 -8.57 9.72 10.39
CA SER A 17 -9.14 10.33 11.60
C SER A 17 -10.66 10.58 11.49
N GLY A 18 -11.37 9.67 10.82
CA GLY A 18 -12.79 9.77 10.52
C GLY A 18 -13.72 9.16 11.58
N VAL A 19 -13.19 8.50 12.61
CA VAL A 19 -14.00 7.78 13.61
C VAL A 19 -14.21 8.61 14.87
N THR A 20 -13.13 9.02 15.53
CA THR A 20 -13.22 9.87 16.74
C THR A 20 -12.88 11.33 16.46
N HIS A 21 -12.32 11.63 15.28
CA HIS A 21 -11.79 12.94 14.91
C HIS A 21 -10.63 13.43 15.79
N ILE A 22 -10.05 12.54 16.61
CA ILE A 22 -8.88 12.80 17.44
C ILE A 22 -7.71 12.01 16.87
N PHE A 23 -6.79 12.70 16.19
CA PHE A 23 -5.69 12.09 15.44
C PHE A 23 -4.91 11.03 16.22
N TRP A 24 -4.51 11.32 17.46
CA TRP A 24 -3.69 10.40 18.25
C TRP A 24 -4.47 9.14 18.66
N LEU A 25 -5.78 9.27 18.92
CA LEU A 25 -6.65 8.18 19.35
C LEU A 25 -6.98 7.27 18.17
N ASP A 26 -7.41 7.86 17.05
CA ASP A 26 -7.69 7.11 15.82
C ASP A 26 -6.43 6.43 15.30
N HIS A 27 -5.26 7.08 15.41
CA HIS A 27 -4.01 6.42 15.06
C HIS A 27 -3.69 5.25 15.97
N LEU A 28 -3.82 5.39 17.31
CA LEU A 28 -3.55 4.30 18.24
C LEU A 28 -4.48 3.09 18.01
N ILE A 29 -5.79 3.33 17.83
CA ILE A 29 -6.77 2.28 17.52
C ILE A 29 -6.44 1.66 16.17
N GLY A 30 -6.17 2.49 15.15
CA GLY A 30 -5.82 2.06 13.80
C GLY A 30 -4.58 1.16 13.78
N SER A 31 -3.49 1.56 14.43
CA SER A 31 -2.26 0.77 14.56
C SER A 31 -2.50 -0.56 15.27
N SER A 32 -3.33 -0.55 16.33
CA SER A 32 -3.66 -1.76 17.09
C SER A 32 -4.45 -2.75 16.26
N LEU A 33 -5.43 -2.29 15.47
CA LEU A 33 -6.22 -3.14 14.58
C LEU A 33 -5.41 -3.60 13.35
N ALA A 34 -4.60 -2.71 12.78
CA ALA A 34 -3.73 -3.01 11.64
C ALA A 34 -2.65 -4.05 11.99
N SER A 35 -2.28 -4.16 13.28
CA SER A 35 -1.42 -5.23 13.80
C SER A 35 -1.96 -6.64 13.52
N LEU A 36 -3.28 -6.82 13.36
CA LEU A 36 -3.88 -8.11 13.02
C LEU A 36 -3.73 -8.47 11.54
N MET A 37 -3.46 -7.48 10.70
CA MET A 37 -3.36 -7.62 9.25
C MET A 37 -1.92 -7.56 8.73
N GLY A 38 -0.98 -7.13 9.58
CA GLY A 38 0.42 -6.99 9.20
C GLY A 38 0.66 -5.80 8.27
N ILE A 39 0.00 -4.67 8.52
CA ILE A 39 0.19 -3.44 7.75
C ILE A 39 0.43 -2.27 8.70
N SER A 40 1.38 -1.40 8.35
CA SER A 40 1.62 -0.14 9.07
C SER A 40 0.57 0.88 8.68
N THR A 41 -0.12 1.44 9.67
CA THR A 41 -1.04 2.57 9.47
C THR A 41 -0.30 3.79 8.93
N CYS A 42 0.96 4.00 9.31
CA CYS A 42 1.81 5.06 8.76
C CYS A 42 2.19 4.82 7.28
N TRP A 43 2.51 3.58 6.91
CA TRP A 43 2.76 3.24 5.51
C TRP A 43 1.52 3.47 4.66
N TRP A 44 0.40 2.93 5.14
CA TRP A 44 -0.88 3.06 4.48
C TRP A 44 -1.28 4.53 4.30
N LYS A 45 -1.22 5.35 5.36
CA LYS A 45 -1.54 6.79 5.27
C LYS A 45 -0.65 7.51 4.26
N ARG A 46 0.66 7.25 4.23
CA ARG A 46 1.57 7.92 3.29
C ARG A 46 1.21 7.60 1.85
N ASN A 47 1.03 6.31 1.55
CA ASN A 47 0.68 5.84 0.22
C ASN A 47 -0.70 6.38 -0.20
N HIS A 48 -1.70 6.19 0.66
CA HIS A 48 -3.08 6.55 0.37
C HIS A 48 -3.34 8.06 0.33
N ASN A 49 -2.69 8.87 1.17
CA ASN A 49 -2.77 10.33 1.05
C ASN A 49 -2.15 10.82 -0.25
N THR A 50 -1.12 10.16 -0.76
CA THR A 50 -0.58 10.48 -2.09
C THR A 50 -1.65 10.21 -3.16
N HIS A 51 -2.28 9.04 -3.12
CA HIS A 51 -3.41 8.72 -4.00
C HIS A 51 -4.51 9.79 -3.96
N HIS A 52 -4.92 10.28 -2.77
CA HIS A 52 -5.93 11.35 -2.69
C HIS A 52 -5.51 12.67 -3.32
N VAL A 53 -4.22 13.01 -3.29
CA VAL A 53 -3.71 14.27 -3.87
C VAL A 53 -3.58 14.17 -5.39
N VAL A 54 -3.17 13.01 -5.92
CA VAL A 54 -2.86 12.81 -7.35
C VAL A 54 -3.64 11.64 -7.96
N CYS A 55 -4.88 11.44 -7.54
CA CYS A 55 -5.69 10.27 -7.86
C CYS A 55 -5.73 9.95 -9.35
N ASN A 56 -5.44 8.70 -9.70
CA ASN A 56 -5.38 8.18 -11.07
C ASN A 56 -4.37 8.89 -12.00
N SER A 57 -3.41 9.65 -11.44
CA SER A 57 -2.28 10.16 -12.21
C SER A 57 -1.29 9.04 -12.47
N VAL A 58 -1.11 8.70 -13.74
CA VAL A 58 -0.23 7.60 -14.17
C VAL A 58 1.20 7.79 -13.68
N GLU A 59 1.68 9.02 -13.62
CA GLU A 59 3.04 9.40 -13.23
C GLU A 59 3.22 9.52 -11.70
N ASN A 60 2.16 9.82 -10.95
CA ASN A 60 2.29 10.25 -9.56
C ASN A 60 1.57 9.35 -8.54
N ASP A 61 0.55 8.62 -8.96
CA ASP A 61 -0.28 7.81 -8.06
C ASP A 61 0.30 6.40 -7.88
N PRO A 62 0.77 6.04 -6.67
CA PRO A 62 1.30 4.71 -6.42
C PRO A 62 0.25 3.59 -6.53
N ASP A 63 -1.03 3.90 -6.33
CA ASP A 63 -2.12 2.90 -6.27
C ASP A 63 -2.52 2.35 -7.64
N ILE A 64 -1.98 2.91 -8.74
CA ILE A 64 -2.19 2.38 -10.10
C ILE A 64 -0.87 2.00 -10.80
N GLN A 65 0.26 2.05 -10.09
CA GLN A 65 1.59 1.78 -10.62
C GLN A 65 2.08 0.35 -10.29
N HIS A 66 1.46 -0.65 -10.90
CA HIS A 66 1.74 -2.09 -10.65
C HIS A 66 2.58 -2.77 -11.74
N MET A 67 3.20 -1.98 -12.61
CA MET A 67 4.10 -2.49 -13.64
C MET A 67 5.31 -3.20 -13.00
N PRO A 68 5.74 -4.35 -13.55
CA PRO A 68 5.38 -4.91 -14.85
C PRO A 68 4.24 -5.94 -14.83
N LEU A 69 3.49 -6.08 -13.74
CA LEU A 69 2.55 -7.19 -13.57
C LEU A 69 1.11 -6.87 -13.99
N LEU A 70 0.61 -5.68 -13.63
CA LEU A 70 -0.73 -5.22 -14.02
C LEU A 70 -0.65 -3.87 -14.71
N ALA A 71 -1.40 -3.74 -15.80
CA ALA A 71 -1.66 -2.45 -16.45
C ALA A 71 -3.10 -2.04 -16.17
N VAL A 72 -3.28 -1.05 -15.29
CA VAL A 72 -4.60 -0.58 -14.85
C VAL A 72 -5.24 0.41 -15.84
N THR A 73 -4.43 1.02 -16.72
CA THR A 73 -4.88 2.02 -17.68
C THR A 73 -4.16 1.89 -19.03
N PRO A 74 -4.85 2.16 -20.16
CA PRO A 74 -4.25 2.12 -21.50
C PRO A 74 -3.04 3.06 -21.69
N ARG A 75 -2.96 4.13 -20.90
CA ARG A 75 -1.88 5.13 -20.99
C ARG A 75 -0.49 4.53 -20.78
N VAL A 76 -0.38 3.43 -20.04
CA VAL A 76 0.89 2.72 -19.80
C VAL A 76 1.45 2.09 -21.10
N PHE A 77 0.61 1.82 -22.10
CA PHE A 77 1.05 1.28 -23.39
C PHE A 77 1.51 2.35 -24.38
N GLU A 78 1.16 3.62 -24.16
CA GLU A 78 1.41 4.71 -25.13
C GLU A 78 2.88 5.13 -25.15
N LYS A 79 3.43 5.47 -23.98
CA LYS A 79 4.82 5.94 -23.86
C LYS A 79 5.39 5.65 -22.46
N PRO A 80 6.72 5.47 -22.34
CA PRO A 80 7.40 5.46 -21.05
C PRO A 80 7.16 6.76 -20.29
N PHE A 81 7.07 6.68 -18.97
CA PHE A 81 6.91 7.83 -18.09
C PHE A 81 7.77 7.71 -16.83
N TRP A 82 8.06 8.85 -16.20
CA TRP A 82 8.75 8.89 -14.93
C TRP A 82 7.74 8.79 -13.78
N SER A 83 7.88 7.78 -12.93
CA SER A 83 7.13 7.69 -11.67
C SER A 83 7.78 8.62 -10.64
N THR A 84 7.06 9.66 -10.23
CA THR A 84 7.55 10.59 -9.21
C THR A 84 7.55 9.96 -7.81
N TYR A 85 6.63 9.03 -7.55
CA TYR A 85 6.52 8.34 -6.28
C TYR A 85 7.64 7.30 -6.07
N TYR A 86 7.87 6.42 -7.05
CA TYR A 86 8.89 5.38 -6.97
C TYR A 86 10.25 5.82 -7.55
N THR A 87 10.35 7.04 -8.08
CA THR A 87 11.58 7.61 -8.64
C THR A 87 12.24 6.71 -9.69
N LYS A 88 11.42 6.17 -10.61
CA LYS A 88 11.87 5.25 -11.65
C LYS A 88 11.14 5.49 -12.97
N VAL A 89 11.78 5.15 -14.08
CA VAL A 89 11.09 5.08 -15.38
C VAL A 89 10.23 3.83 -15.42
N VAL A 90 8.96 3.98 -15.80
CA VAL A 90 8.03 2.90 -16.06
C VAL A 90 7.82 2.82 -17.57
N ALA A 91 8.03 1.65 -18.15
CA ALA A 91 7.91 1.40 -19.58
C ALA A 91 7.28 0.03 -19.85
N MET A 92 6.65 -0.11 -21.02
CA MET A 92 6.14 -1.39 -21.53
C MET A 92 7.22 -2.12 -22.33
N ASP A 93 8.20 -2.69 -21.62
CA ASP A 93 9.23 -3.54 -22.22
C ASP A 93 8.70 -4.93 -22.60
N SER A 94 9.55 -5.80 -23.15
CA SER A 94 9.15 -7.15 -23.59
C SER A 94 8.68 -8.04 -22.43
N VAL A 95 9.29 -7.91 -21.24
CA VAL A 95 8.93 -8.70 -20.06
C VAL A 95 7.57 -8.23 -19.52
N ALA A 96 7.39 -6.93 -19.40
CA ALA A 96 6.13 -6.33 -19.00
C ALA A 96 5.01 -6.67 -19.98
N ARG A 97 5.26 -6.60 -21.30
CA ARG A 97 4.27 -6.99 -22.31
C ARG A 97 3.84 -8.44 -22.16
N PHE A 98 4.79 -9.35 -21.92
CA PHE A 98 4.49 -10.75 -21.65
C PHE A 98 3.62 -10.90 -20.39
N LEU A 99 4.06 -10.38 -19.25
CA LEU A 99 3.34 -10.52 -17.98
C LEU A 99 1.95 -9.88 -18.01
N VAL A 100 1.84 -8.66 -18.54
CA VAL A 100 0.58 -7.93 -18.67
C VAL A 100 -0.38 -8.64 -19.63
N SER A 101 0.11 -9.28 -20.70
CA SER A 101 -0.77 -10.07 -21.58
C SER A 101 -1.46 -11.24 -20.88
N TYR A 102 -0.84 -11.74 -19.80
CA TYR A 102 -1.39 -12.77 -18.92
C TYR A 102 -1.84 -12.23 -17.55
N GLN A 103 -2.08 -10.91 -17.42
CA GLN A 103 -2.44 -10.30 -16.13
C GLN A 103 -3.67 -10.93 -15.48
N TYR A 104 -4.62 -11.45 -16.27
CA TYR A 104 -5.79 -12.17 -15.78
C TYR A 104 -5.45 -13.47 -15.03
N ILE A 105 -4.32 -14.10 -15.34
CA ILE A 105 -3.79 -15.27 -14.61
C ILE A 105 -2.87 -14.78 -13.48
N VAL A 106 -1.94 -13.86 -13.79
CA VAL A 106 -0.92 -13.35 -12.85
C VAL A 106 -1.55 -12.64 -11.64
N PHE A 107 -2.73 -12.07 -11.79
CA PHE A 107 -3.49 -11.42 -10.72
C PHE A 107 -3.71 -12.33 -9.51
N TYR A 108 -4.11 -13.60 -9.71
CA TYR A 108 -4.42 -14.50 -8.60
C TYR A 108 -3.21 -14.81 -7.69
N PRO A 109 -2.06 -15.31 -8.19
CA PRO A 109 -0.89 -15.54 -7.35
C PRO A 109 -0.33 -14.23 -6.78
N MET A 110 -0.43 -13.11 -7.50
CA MET A 110 -0.04 -11.81 -6.97
C MET A 110 -0.88 -11.42 -5.74
N MET A 111 -2.21 -11.58 -5.80
CA MET A 111 -3.10 -11.30 -4.68
C MET A 111 -2.86 -12.24 -3.50
N MET A 112 -2.49 -13.50 -3.74
CA MET A 112 -2.06 -14.42 -2.67
C MET A 112 -0.81 -13.92 -1.94
N LEU A 113 0.10 -13.25 -2.65
CA LEU A 113 1.34 -12.71 -2.10
C LEU A 113 1.21 -11.27 -1.58
N ALA A 114 0.13 -10.56 -1.91
CA ALA A 114 -0.06 -9.15 -1.61
C ALA A 114 0.13 -8.83 -0.12
N ARG A 115 -0.37 -9.68 0.79
CA ARG A 115 -0.16 -9.51 2.24
C ARG A 115 1.31 -9.41 2.64
N PHE A 116 2.18 -10.23 2.04
CA PHE A 116 3.60 -10.24 2.36
C PHE A 116 4.29 -9.00 1.80
N ASN A 117 3.85 -8.53 0.63
CA ASN A 117 4.31 -7.27 0.07
C ASN A 117 3.95 -6.09 0.98
N LEU A 118 2.71 -5.98 1.43
CA LEU A 118 2.26 -4.92 2.35
C LEU A 118 3.04 -4.95 3.68
N TYR A 119 3.29 -6.15 4.20
CA TYR A 119 4.10 -6.35 5.40
C TYR A 119 5.55 -5.87 5.20
N ALA A 120 6.18 -6.24 4.09
CA ALA A 120 7.53 -5.81 3.76
C ALA A 120 7.61 -4.29 3.55
N GLN A 121 6.66 -3.70 2.84
CA GLN A 121 6.58 -2.25 2.61
C GLN A 121 6.44 -1.45 3.91
N SER A 122 5.67 -2.00 4.86
CA SER A 122 5.52 -1.44 6.20
C SER A 122 6.86 -1.35 6.94
N TRP A 123 7.66 -2.42 6.91
CA TRP A 123 9.01 -2.40 7.50
C TRP A 123 9.99 -1.49 6.75
N ILE A 124 9.98 -1.52 5.42
CA ILE A 124 10.83 -0.64 4.59
C ILE A 124 10.62 0.81 5.00
N GLN A 125 9.35 1.23 5.17
CA GLN A 125 9.06 2.58 5.62
C GLN A 125 9.53 2.82 7.05
N LEU A 126 9.21 1.94 8.01
CA LEU A 126 9.56 2.16 9.42
C LEU A 126 11.06 2.24 9.66
N LEU A 127 11.86 1.51 8.87
CA LEU A 127 13.32 1.51 8.89
C LEU A 127 13.94 2.67 8.10
N ALA A 128 13.16 3.36 7.25
CA ALA A 128 13.62 4.55 6.55
C ALA A 128 13.85 5.73 7.53
N LYS A 129 14.75 6.64 7.15
CA LYS A 129 15.13 7.80 7.97
C LYS A 129 14.07 8.90 8.05
N GLU A 130 13.01 8.79 7.27
CA GLU A 130 11.94 9.78 7.18
C GLU A 130 11.22 9.97 8.53
N PRO A 131 10.66 11.16 8.81
CA PRO A 131 9.84 11.36 10.00
C PRO A 131 8.55 10.54 9.90
N ILE A 132 8.27 9.73 10.93
CA ILE A 132 7.07 8.87 11.02
C ILE A 132 6.40 9.11 12.36
N HIS A 133 5.10 9.40 12.32
CA HIS A 133 4.28 9.54 13.52
C HIS A 133 4.21 8.20 14.26
N TYR A 134 4.38 8.24 15.58
CA TYR A 134 4.25 7.07 16.47
C TYR A 134 5.02 5.81 16.02
N ARG A 135 6.22 5.99 15.45
CA ARG A 135 7.09 4.89 14.96
C ARG A 135 7.20 3.71 15.93
N ARG A 136 7.33 3.98 17.25
CA ARG A 136 7.42 2.91 18.26
C ARG A 136 6.15 2.07 18.33
N THR A 137 4.97 2.70 18.29
CA THR A 137 3.68 2.02 18.26
C THR A 137 3.56 1.14 17.02
N GLU A 138 3.94 1.65 15.86
CA GLU A 138 3.92 0.90 14.59
C GLU A 138 4.87 -0.31 14.60
N ILE A 139 6.10 -0.14 15.14
CA ILE A 139 7.07 -1.25 15.28
C ILE A 139 6.51 -2.32 16.23
N CYS A 140 5.95 -1.93 17.38
CA CYS A 140 5.34 -2.88 18.30
C CYS A 140 4.16 -3.61 17.67
N ALA A 141 3.30 -2.91 16.92
CA ALA A 141 2.17 -3.50 16.20
C ALA A 141 2.62 -4.51 15.13
N LEU A 142 3.59 -4.17 14.29
CA LEU A 142 4.12 -5.11 13.29
C LEU A 142 4.91 -6.27 13.90
N GLY A 143 5.59 -6.03 15.01
CA GLY A 143 6.27 -7.07 15.79
C GLY A 143 5.29 -8.05 16.42
N PHE A 144 4.15 -7.56 16.94
CA PHE A 144 3.06 -8.40 17.43
C PHE A 144 2.50 -9.32 16.35
N TYR A 145 2.29 -8.80 15.12
CA TYR A 145 1.82 -9.61 13.99
C TYR A 145 2.68 -10.85 13.74
N MET A 146 4.01 -10.74 13.93
CA MET A 146 4.95 -11.86 13.74
C MET A 146 4.84 -12.96 14.79
N VAL A 147 4.32 -12.65 15.96
CA VAL A 147 4.08 -13.62 17.03
C VAL A 147 2.67 -14.22 16.91
N TRP A 148 1.73 -13.45 16.38
CA TRP A 148 0.34 -13.84 16.19
C TRP A 148 0.12 -14.84 15.04
N VAL A 149 0.94 -14.79 13.99
CA VAL A 149 0.85 -15.63 12.78
C VAL A 149 1.91 -16.72 12.76
#